data_AF-T1G163-F1
#
_entry.id   AF-T1G163-F1
#
_cell.length_a   1.000
_cell.length_b   1.000
_cell.length_c   1.000
_cell.angle_alpha   90.00
_cell.angle_beta   90.00
_cell.angle_gamma   90.00
#
_symmetry.space_group_name_H-M   'P 1'
#
loop_
_entity.id
_entity.type
_entity.pdbx_description
1 polymer ?
#
loop_
_entity_poly.entity_id
_entity_poly.type
_entity_poly.pdbx_seq_one_letter_code
_entity_poly.pdbx_strand_id
1 'polypeptide(L)'
;MKFAQASYGWMFFLYKNIFFGPGKLCCSSNFCCVKRNPAINSDTCYCNVNAILHQLKIQQKDIIYASFKNRLYEVPFYIAVDHEYKAIVVAIRGTLSFQDALTDLTIESQAVDIDFDGDARAHKGILQAAYDIQKKLTDLHLLDDAFVKYPNFRLVITGHSLGAGTAALLSVLLKAQYNNLVCFSFSPPGWLVSSALSQYMQEFVLSVVIGKDIIPRLGLYSMNDLKNRLRYLIANSFQPKV
;
A
#
# COMPACT_ATOMS: atom_id res chain seq x y z
N MET A 1 8.34 8.34 5.09
CA MET A 1 8.53 7.16 4.21
C MET A 1 8.86 5.85 4.96
N LYS A 2 9.38 5.84 6.20
CA LYS A 2 9.79 4.61 6.89
C LYS A 2 8.70 3.51 6.90
N PHE A 3 7.46 3.88 7.25
CA PHE A 3 6.31 2.97 7.22
C PHE A 3 5.99 2.43 5.82
N ALA A 4 5.90 3.31 4.82
CA ALA A 4 5.69 2.89 3.43
C ALA A 4 6.78 1.93 2.93
N GLN A 5 8.05 2.15 3.28
CA GLN A 5 9.14 1.22 2.95
C GLN A 5 9.00 -0.12 3.68
N ALA A 6 8.55 -0.11 4.93
CA ALA A 6 8.45 -1.32 5.73
C ALA A 6 7.38 -2.30 5.25
N SER A 7 6.38 -1.81 4.53
CA SER A 7 5.37 -2.65 3.88
C SER A 7 5.96 -3.68 2.90
N TYR A 8 7.16 -3.44 2.37
CA TYR A 8 7.83 -4.38 1.46
C TYR A 8 8.42 -5.62 2.13
N GLY A 9 8.46 -5.63 3.47
CA GLY A 9 8.78 -6.81 4.26
C GLY A 9 10.24 -7.27 4.17
N TRP A 10 10.44 -8.57 4.37
CA TRP A 10 11.76 -9.16 4.64
C TRP A 10 12.74 -9.02 3.47
N MET A 11 12.27 -9.15 2.23
CA MET A 11 13.13 -9.05 1.04
C MET A 11 13.79 -7.67 0.93
N PHE A 12 13.00 -6.61 1.13
CA PHE A 12 13.51 -5.24 1.11
C PHE A 12 14.42 -4.96 2.31
N PHE A 13 14.14 -5.54 3.47
CA PHE A 13 15.04 -5.47 4.62
C PHE A 13 16.40 -6.07 4.34
N LEU A 14 16.45 -7.27 3.76
CA LEU A 14 17.71 -7.92 3.37
C LEU A 14 18.47 -7.10 2.34
N TYR A 15 17.79 -6.59 1.31
CA TYR A 15 18.39 -5.71 0.31
C TYR A 15 19.05 -4.46 0.93
N LYS A 16 18.45 -3.89 1.99
CA LYS A 16 19.05 -2.77 2.73
C LYS A 16 20.12 -3.17 3.74
N ASN A 17 20.19 -4.44 4.14
CA ASN A 17 21.06 -4.94 5.20
C ASN A 17 21.87 -6.14 4.72
N ILE A 18 22.55 -6.01 3.58
CA ILE A 18 23.22 -7.10 2.86
C ILE A 18 24.21 -7.90 3.75
N PHE A 19 24.91 -7.24 4.68
CA PHE A 19 25.91 -7.90 5.53
C PHE A 19 25.38 -8.44 6.88
N PHE A 20 24.28 -7.91 7.42
CA PHE A 20 23.77 -8.25 8.76
C PHE A 20 22.28 -8.62 8.81
N GLY A 21 21.61 -8.65 7.65
CA GLY A 21 20.17 -8.88 7.52
C GLY A 21 19.74 -10.33 7.79
N PRO A 22 20.42 -11.36 7.26
CA PRO A 22 20.00 -12.75 7.40
C PRO A 22 19.92 -13.19 8.86
N GLY A 23 20.94 -12.87 9.68
CA GLY A 23 20.95 -13.23 11.11
C GLY A 23 19.99 -12.43 11.99
N LYS A 24 19.40 -11.33 11.50
CA LYS A 24 18.39 -10.53 12.21
C LYS A 24 16.96 -10.97 11.89
N LEU A 25 16.73 -11.57 10.73
CA LEU A 25 15.43 -12.11 10.33
C LEU A 25 15.31 -13.61 10.62
N CYS A 26 16.40 -14.37 10.46
CA CYS A 26 16.50 -15.77 10.82
C CYS A 26 17.05 -15.92 12.24
N CYS A 27 16.18 -16.32 13.16
CA CYS A 27 16.64 -17.15 14.28
C CYS A 27 16.76 -18.58 13.76
N SER A 28 17.99 -19.08 13.74
CA SER A 28 18.39 -20.46 13.48
C SER A 28 17.96 -21.42 14.59
N SER A 29 16.66 -21.44 14.91
CA SER A 29 16.09 -22.42 15.85
C SER A 29 14.65 -22.78 15.47
N ASN A 30 14.27 -24.02 15.74
CA ASN A 30 12.96 -24.63 15.50
C ASN A 30 11.77 -23.95 16.25
N PHE A 31 11.92 -22.69 16.68
CA PHE A 31 11.01 -21.96 17.56
C PHE A 31 10.38 -20.70 16.94
N CYS A 32 10.68 -20.35 15.68
CA CYS A 32 10.11 -19.16 15.01
C CYS A 32 8.56 -19.20 14.88
N CYS A 33 7.93 -20.33 15.18
CA CYS A 33 6.49 -20.57 15.06
C CYS A 33 5.69 -20.47 16.37
N VAL A 34 6.29 -20.10 17.51
CA VAL A 34 5.73 -20.47 18.83
C VAL A 34 4.88 -19.41 19.56
N LYS A 35 4.67 -18.20 19.02
CA LYS A 35 3.58 -17.33 19.52
C LYS A 35 2.81 -16.67 18.39
N ARG A 36 1.70 -17.29 18.03
CA ARG A 36 0.76 -16.77 17.03
C ARG A 36 -0.11 -15.69 17.66
N ASN A 37 0.02 -14.45 17.20
CA ASN A 37 -1.03 -13.47 17.44
C ASN A 37 -2.07 -13.65 16.31
N PRO A 38 -3.34 -14.02 16.60
CA PRO A 38 -4.35 -14.26 15.57
C PRO A 38 -4.64 -13.04 14.70
N ALA A 39 -4.34 -11.81 15.18
CA ALA A 39 -4.47 -10.58 14.40
C ALA A 39 -3.38 -10.40 13.31
N ILE A 40 -2.34 -11.24 13.31
CA ILE A 40 -1.23 -11.21 12.35
C ILE A 40 -1.41 -12.37 11.37
N ASN A 41 -1.96 -12.10 10.20
CA ASN A 41 -2.17 -13.09 9.14
C ASN A 41 -0.91 -13.18 8.26
N SER A 42 0.17 -13.71 8.82
CA SER A 42 1.41 -13.95 8.06
C SER A 42 1.46 -15.38 7.52
N ASP A 43 1.59 -15.53 6.21
CA ASP A 43 1.89 -16.81 5.58
C ASP A 43 3.26 -17.32 6.08
N THR A 44 3.21 -18.39 6.89
CA THR A 44 4.27 -19.36 7.23
C THR A 44 5.63 -18.91 7.80
N CYS A 45 6.02 -17.64 7.76
CA CYS A 45 7.13 -17.09 8.56
C CYS A 45 6.82 -15.66 9.02
N TYR A 46 6.97 -15.38 10.32
CA TYR A 46 6.91 -14.01 10.90
C TYR A 46 7.99 -13.05 10.37
N CYS A 47 8.82 -13.50 9.41
CA CYS A 47 9.86 -12.77 8.71
C CYS A 47 9.43 -11.35 8.27
N ASN A 48 8.24 -11.19 7.66
CA ASN A 48 7.77 -9.88 7.23
C ASN A 48 7.47 -8.93 8.40
N VAL A 49 6.86 -9.46 9.46
CA VAL A 49 6.56 -8.69 10.68
C VAL A 49 7.86 -8.30 11.38
N ASN A 50 8.79 -9.24 11.55
CA ASN A 50 10.11 -8.96 12.12
C ASN A 50 10.86 -7.89 11.31
N ALA A 51 10.78 -7.93 9.97
CA ALA A 51 11.35 -6.89 9.12
C ALA A 51 10.75 -5.51 9.42
N ILE A 52 9.43 -5.41 9.57
CA ILE A 52 8.75 -4.16 9.96
C ILE A 52 9.25 -3.69 11.33
N LEU A 53 9.27 -4.57 12.34
CA LEU A 53 9.72 -4.25 13.69
C LEU A 53 11.16 -3.71 13.70
N HIS A 54 12.07 -4.35 12.97
CA HIS A 54 13.46 -3.91 12.88
C HIS A 54 13.63 -2.59 12.11
N GLN A 55 12.87 -2.37 11.04
CA GLN A 55 12.97 -1.14 10.24
C GLN A 55 12.40 0.07 10.96
N LEU A 56 11.28 -0.12 11.67
CA LEU A 56 10.59 0.95 12.37
C LEU A 56 11.09 1.15 13.80
N LYS A 57 11.78 0.15 14.37
CA LYS A 57 12.20 0.12 15.78
C LYS A 57 11.01 0.24 16.75
N ILE A 58 9.89 -0.38 16.40
CA ILE A 58 8.67 -0.45 17.23
C ILE A 58 8.52 -1.84 17.87
N GLN A 59 7.62 -1.98 18.83
CA GLN A 59 7.36 -3.26 19.49
C GLN A 59 6.23 -4.02 18.79
N GLN A 60 6.19 -5.35 18.95
CA GLN A 60 5.15 -6.19 18.33
C GLN A 60 3.73 -5.77 18.74
N LYS A 61 3.54 -5.30 19.98
CA LYS A 61 2.25 -4.80 20.48
C LYS A 61 1.74 -3.55 19.76
N ASP A 62 2.63 -2.84 19.05
CA ASP A 62 2.31 -1.64 18.30
C ASP A 62 1.86 -1.99 16.87
N ILE A 63 1.96 -3.24 16.43
CA ILE A 63 1.36 -3.72 15.18
C ILE A 63 -0.05 -4.23 15.51
N ILE A 64 -1.06 -3.58 14.94
CA ILE A 64 -2.48 -3.92 15.13
C ILE A 64 -2.86 -5.05 14.18
N TYR A 65 -2.45 -4.94 12.92
CA TYR A 65 -2.79 -5.88 11.87
C TYR A 65 -1.68 -5.94 10.83
N ALA A 66 -1.49 -7.11 10.22
CA ALA A 66 -0.63 -7.24 9.03
C ALA A 66 -1.13 -8.39 8.14
N SER A 67 -1.25 -8.10 6.84
CA SER A 67 -1.53 -9.09 5.80
C SER A 67 -0.51 -8.95 4.68
N PHE A 68 0.09 -10.07 4.28
CA PHE A 68 1.07 -10.14 3.21
C PHE A 68 0.56 -10.87 1.96
N LYS A 69 -0.75 -11.14 1.91
CA LYS A 69 -1.41 -11.71 0.74
C LYS A 69 -1.30 -10.74 -0.42
N ASN A 70 -0.88 -11.27 -1.58
CA ASN A 70 -0.72 -10.52 -2.81
C ASN A 70 -1.42 -11.27 -3.94
N ARG A 71 -2.64 -10.84 -4.27
CA ARG A 71 -3.49 -11.41 -5.32
C ARG A 71 -4.09 -10.27 -6.14
N LEU A 72 -4.81 -10.58 -7.22
CA LEU A 72 -5.49 -9.56 -8.01
C LEU A 72 -6.39 -8.69 -7.11
N TYR A 73 -6.13 -7.38 -7.10
CA TYR A 73 -6.76 -6.36 -6.23
C TYR A 73 -6.52 -6.52 -4.72
N GLU A 74 -5.88 -7.58 -4.24
CA GLU A 74 -5.53 -7.74 -2.83
C GLU A 74 -4.05 -7.41 -2.65
N VAL A 75 -3.79 -6.21 -2.10
CA VAL A 75 -2.41 -5.74 -1.85
C VAL A 75 -2.01 -5.95 -0.39
N PRO A 76 -0.73 -6.27 -0.12
CA PRO A 76 -0.22 -6.33 1.25
C PRO A 76 -0.33 -4.98 1.96
N PHE A 77 -0.75 -5.00 3.21
CA PHE A 77 -0.76 -3.81 4.07
C PHE A 77 -0.64 -4.20 5.55
N TYR A 78 -0.26 -3.23 6.37
CA TYR A 78 -0.27 -3.39 7.82
C TYR A 78 -0.74 -2.10 8.50
N ILE A 79 -1.16 -2.25 9.75
CA ILE A 79 -1.58 -1.16 10.62
C ILE A 79 -0.66 -1.17 11.83
N ALA A 80 -0.05 -0.03 12.13
CA ALA A 80 0.83 0.13 13.27
C ALA A 80 0.59 1.46 13.99
N VAL A 81 0.92 1.48 15.27
CA VAL A 81 0.83 2.66 16.12
C VAL A 81 2.18 3.36 16.15
N ASP A 82 2.18 4.63 15.80
CA ASP A 82 3.32 5.53 15.92
C ASP A 82 3.11 6.43 17.14
N HIS A 83 3.78 6.09 18.25
CA HIS A 83 3.71 6.85 19.49
C HIS A 83 4.46 8.18 19.42
N GLU A 84 5.47 8.30 18.55
CA GLU A 84 6.27 9.53 18.40
C GLU A 84 5.40 10.65 17.80
N TYR A 85 4.63 10.33 16.77
CA TYR A 85 3.75 11.29 16.08
C TYR A 85 2.27 11.16 16.45
N LYS A 86 1.93 10.33 17.46
CA LYS A 86 0.57 10.03 17.90
C LYS A 86 -0.35 9.69 16.72
N ALA A 87 0.04 8.70 15.92
CA ALA A 87 -0.69 8.30 14.73
C ALA A 87 -0.98 6.80 14.69
N ILE A 88 -2.15 6.44 14.17
CA ILE A 88 -2.43 5.09 13.69
C ILE A 88 -2.12 5.10 12.19
N VAL A 89 -1.13 4.30 11.79
CA VAL A 89 -0.58 4.30 10.43
C VAL A 89 -1.05 3.07 9.68
N VAL A 90 -1.80 3.26 8.59
CA VAL A 90 -2.11 2.24 7.59
C VAL A 90 -1.08 2.34 6.47
N ALA A 91 -0.20 1.35 6.38
CA ALA A 91 0.89 1.33 5.41
C ALA A 91 0.67 0.25 4.36
N ILE A 92 0.52 0.69 3.11
CA ILE A 92 0.14 -0.15 1.97
C ILE A 92 1.35 -0.37 1.08
N ARG A 93 1.59 -1.63 0.74
CA ARG A 93 2.71 -2.04 -0.10
C ARG A 93 2.45 -1.69 -1.55
N GLY A 94 3.47 -1.14 -2.21
CA GLY A 94 3.50 -1.06 -3.67
C GLY A 94 3.88 -2.38 -4.30
N THR A 95 3.96 -2.39 -5.63
CA THR A 95 4.29 -3.61 -6.36
C THR A 95 5.75 -4.01 -6.19
N LEU A 96 6.02 -5.32 -6.16
CA LEU A 96 7.38 -5.87 -6.08
C LEU A 96 8.13 -5.80 -7.42
N SER A 97 7.42 -5.79 -8.54
CA SER A 97 8.00 -5.58 -9.87
C SER A 97 7.23 -4.53 -10.66
N PHE A 98 7.96 -3.76 -11.48
CA PHE A 98 7.37 -2.80 -12.42
C PHE A 98 6.54 -3.50 -13.50
N GLN A 99 6.86 -4.77 -13.82
CA GLN A 99 6.14 -5.58 -14.79
C GLN A 99 4.75 -5.98 -14.27
N ASP A 100 4.65 -6.40 -13.00
CA ASP A 100 3.36 -6.64 -12.33
C ASP A 100 2.52 -5.36 -12.33
N ALA A 101 3.17 -4.22 -12.03
CA ALA A 101 2.54 -2.91 -12.04
C ALA A 101 2.08 -2.47 -13.44
N LEU A 102 2.62 -3.03 -14.53
CA LEU A 102 2.22 -2.79 -15.93
C LEU A 102 1.13 -3.76 -16.40
N THR A 103 1.21 -5.03 -16.00
CA THR A 103 0.19 -6.04 -16.34
C THR A 103 -1.13 -5.79 -15.63
N ASP A 104 -1.10 -5.20 -14.43
CA ASP A 104 -2.29 -4.76 -13.68
C ASP A 104 -2.92 -3.46 -14.22
N LEU A 105 -2.32 -2.82 -15.23
CA LEU A 105 -2.84 -1.58 -15.84
C LEU A 105 -3.93 -1.90 -16.86
N THR A 106 -5.05 -2.40 -16.34
CA THR A 106 -6.31 -2.06 -16.96
C THR A 106 -6.57 -0.57 -16.69
N ILE A 107 -6.18 0.27 -17.66
CA ILE A 107 -6.48 1.72 -17.71
C ILE A 107 -7.99 1.92 -17.93
N GLU A 108 -8.79 1.32 -17.07
CA GLU A 108 -10.22 1.52 -16.97
C GLU A 108 -10.44 2.49 -15.82
N SER A 109 -11.26 3.50 -16.08
CA SER A 109 -11.66 4.46 -15.07
C SER A 109 -13.02 4.03 -14.51
N GLN A 110 -13.15 4.05 -13.19
CA GLN A 110 -14.38 3.76 -12.46
C GLN A 110 -14.78 4.97 -11.61
N ALA A 111 -16.09 5.18 -11.45
CA ALA A 111 -16.61 6.16 -10.50
C ALA A 111 -16.30 5.73 -9.06
N VAL A 112 -15.93 6.68 -8.22
CA VAL A 112 -15.69 6.50 -6.79
C VAL A 112 -16.99 6.79 -6.06
N ASP A 113 -17.43 5.84 -5.23
CA ASP A 113 -18.65 5.97 -4.44
C ASP A 113 -18.43 6.88 -3.22
N ILE A 114 -18.58 8.18 -3.43
CA ILE A 114 -18.48 9.24 -2.41
C ILE A 114 -19.54 10.32 -2.65
N ASP A 115 -19.95 10.98 -1.57
CA ASP A 115 -20.80 12.17 -1.64
C ASP A 115 -19.97 13.40 -2.06
N PHE A 116 -19.82 13.58 -3.37
CA PHE A 116 -19.06 14.66 -3.99
C PHE A 116 -19.72 15.13 -5.29
N ASP A 117 -20.02 16.43 -5.39
CA ASP A 117 -20.76 17.06 -6.50
C ASP A 117 -19.92 17.29 -7.77
N GLY A 118 -18.84 16.54 -7.96
CA GLY A 118 -17.93 16.68 -9.10
C GLY A 118 -17.58 15.34 -9.74
N ASP A 119 -16.78 15.38 -10.82
CA ASP A 119 -16.29 14.15 -11.46
C ASP A 119 -15.38 13.38 -10.47
N ALA A 120 -15.92 12.34 -9.86
CA ALA A 120 -15.25 11.46 -8.92
C ALA A 120 -14.86 10.16 -9.62
N ARG A 121 -13.82 10.21 -10.46
CA ARG A 121 -13.31 9.01 -11.16
C ARG A 121 -11.88 8.68 -10.78
N ALA A 122 -11.59 7.39 -10.71
CA ALA A 122 -10.28 6.84 -10.39
C ALA A 122 -9.94 5.62 -11.24
N HIS A 123 -8.68 5.20 -11.23
CA HIS A 123 -8.25 3.96 -11.88
C HIS A 123 -8.87 2.73 -11.18
N LYS A 124 -9.64 1.95 -11.93
CA LYS A 124 -10.44 0.81 -11.46
C LYS A 124 -9.65 -0.18 -10.62
N GLY A 125 -8.49 -0.63 -11.10
CA GLY A 125 -7.71 -1.64 -10.37
C GLY A 125 -7.16 -1.15 -9.03
N ILE A 126 -6.79 0.14 -8.93
CA ILE A 126 -6.25 0.72 -7.70
C ILE A 126 -7.39 1.02 -6.73
N LEU A 127 -8.53 1.48 -7.26
CA LEU A 127 -9.76 1.68 -6.50
C LEU A 127 -10.27 0.36 -5.91
N GLN A 128 -10.26 -0.73 -6.68
CA GLN A 128 -10.69 -2.04 -6.19
C GLN A 128 -9.80 -2.54 -5.05
N ALA A 129 -8.50 -2.27 -5.10
CA ALA A 129 -7.59 -2.56 -4.00
C ALA A 129 -7.87 -1.70 -2.75
N ALA A 130 -8.25 -0.43 -2.94
CA ALA A 130 -8.67 0.42 -1.82
C ALA A 130 -9.98 -0.10 -1.19
N TYR A 131 -10.95 -0.54 -1.99
CA TYR A 131 -12.18 -1.16 -1.49
C TYR A 131 -11.94 -2.46 -0.72
N ASP A 132 -11.04 -3.33 -1.20
CA ASP A 132 -10.68 -4.56 -0.47
C ASP A 132 -10.11 -4.25 0.92
N ILE A 133 -9.22 -3.25 1.03
CA ILE A 133 -8.69 -2.81 2.31
C ILE A 133 -9.78 -2.20 3.17
N GLN A 134 -10.60 -1.27 2.63
CA GLN A 134 -11.70 -0.65 3.38
C GLN A 134 -12.63 -1.72 3.96
N LYS A 135 -13.04 -2.70 3.14
CA LYS A 135 -13.87 -3.83 3.57
C LYS A 135 -13.22 -4.59 4.73
N LYS A 136 -11.92 -4.88 4.67
CA LYS A 136 -11.20 -5.54 5.77
C LYS A 136 -11.11 -4.68 7.03
N LEU A 137 -10.93 -3.37 6.90
CA LEU A 137 -10.91 -2.45 8.05
C LEU A 137 -12.26 -2.46 8.78
N THR A 138 -13.36 -2.44 8.02
CA THR A 138 -14.73 -2.47 8.55
C THR A 138 -15.11 -3.84 9.11
N ASP A 139 -14.96 -4.93 8.34
CA ASP A 139 -15.38 -6.28 8.73
C ASP A 139 -14.66 -6.78 9.99
N LEU A 140 -13.44 -6.30 10.23
CA LEU A 140 -12.60 -6.67 11.37
C LEU A 140 -12.51 -5.58 12.44
N HIS A 141 -13.25 -4.47 12.30
CA HIS A 141 -13.26 -3.33 13.24
C HIS A 141 -11.85 -2.79 13.59
N LEU A 142 -10.90 -2.86 12.66
CA LEU A 142 -9.47 -2.64 12.97
C LEU A 142 -9.16 -1.21 13.38
N LEU A 143 -9.82 -0.22 12.76
CA LEU A 143 -9.64 1.18 13.12
C LEU A 143 -10.46 1.55 14.35
N ASP A 144 -11.69 1.03 14.49
CA ASP A 144 -12.56 1.30 15.63
C ASP A 144 -11.88 0.85 16.94
N ASP A 145 -11.40 -0.39 16.98
CA ASP A 145 -10.67 -0.95 18.13
C ASP A 145 -9.38 -0.14 18.43
N ALA A 146 -8.70 0.32 17.38
CA ALA A 146 -7.50 1.12 17.53
C ALA A 146 -7.80 2.51 18.13
N PHE A 147 -8.87 3.17 17.68
CA PHE A 147 -9.26 4.48 18.18
C PHE A 147 -9.88 4.41 19.58
N VAL A 148 -10.51 3.30 19.98
CA VAL A 148 -10.88 3.08 21.39
C VAL A 148 -9.65 3.11 22.29
N LYS A 149 -8.55 2.49 21.86
CA LYS A 149 -7.30 2.44 22.62
C LYS A 149 -6.48 3.74 22.53
N TYR A 150 -6.56 4.44 21.40
CA TYR A 150 -5.77 5.63 21.10
C TYR A 150 -6.66 6.78 20.58
N PRO A 151 -7.60 7.30 21.40
CA PRO A 151 -8.65 8.22 20.93
C PRO A 151 -8.12 9.57 20.43
N ASN A 152 -6.96 10.01 20.93
CA ASN A 152 -6.35 11.28 20.58
C ASN A 152 -5.34 11.17 19.41
N PHE A 153 -5.25 10.01 18.77
CA PHE A 153 -4.31 9.78 17.68
C PHE A 153 -4.96 10.20 16.35
N ARG A 154 -4.13 10.54 15.36
CA ARG A 154 -4.59 10.81 13.99
C ARG A 154 -4.52 9.56 13.12
N LEU A 155 -5.34 9.49 12.08
CA LEU A 155 -5.20 8.47 11.04
C LEU A 155 -4.16 8.93 10.01
N VAL A 156 -3.15 8.12 9.76
CA VAL A 156 -2.18 8.33 8.68
C VAL A 156 -2.26 7.16 7.72
N ILE A 157 -2.45 7.44 6.43
CA ILE A 157 -2.40 6.42 5.38
C ILE A 157 -1.17 6.68 4.52
N THR A 158 -0.42 5.65 4.18
CA THR A 158 0.80 5.84 3.40
C THR A 158 1.11 4.65 2.52
N GLY A 159 1.81 4.91 1.43
CA GLY A 159 2.30 3.89 0.53
C GLY A 159 3.32 4.45 -0.45
N HIS A 160 3.91 3.56 -1.24
CA HIS A 160 4.86 3.91 -2.29
C HIS A 160 4.40 3.33 -3.64
N SER A 161 4.63 4.05 -4.74
CA SER A 161 4.28 3.62 -6.10
C SER A 161 2.80 3.22 -6.20
N LEU A 162 2.45 2.02 -6.65
CA LEU A 162 1.07 1.52 -6.69
C LEU A 162 0.36 1.66 -5.32
N GLY A 163 1.05 1.30 -4.24
CA GLY A 163 0.51 1.39 -2.88
C GLY A 163 0.29 2.82 -2.42
N ALA A 164 1.00 3.80 -3.01
CA ALA A 164 0.75 5.22 -2.78
C ALA A 164 -0.57 5.66 -3.44
N GLY A 165 -0.89 5.12 -4.62
CA GLY A 165 -2.18 5.31 -5.27
C GLY A 165 -3.32 4.67 -4.47
N THR A 166 -3.13 3.43 -4.00
CA THR A 166 -4.11 2.75 -3.14
C THR A 166 -4.33 3.51 -1.84
N ALA A 167 -3.26 4.01 -1.21
CA ALA A 167 -3.34 4.85 -0.01
C ALA A 167 -4.14 6.13 -0.24
N ALA A 168 -3.91 6.80 -1.36
CA ALA A 168 -4.62 8.03 -1.70
C ALA A 168 -6.12 7.78 -1.92
N LEU A 169 -6.49 6.70 -2.62
CA LEU A 169 -7.90 6.34 -2.83
C LEU A 169 -8.57 5.83 -1.55
N LEU A 170 -7.89 5.02 -0.74
CA LEU A 170 -8.41 4.61 0.56
C LEU A 170 -8.68 5.83 1.46
N SER A 171 -7.83 6.86 1.36
CA SER A 171 -8.02 8.11 2.09
C SER A 171 -9.27 8.85 1.68
N VAL A 172 -9.60 8.87 0.37
CA VAL A 172 -10.87 9.42 -0.13
C VAL A 172 -12.05 8.66 0.47
N LEU A 173 -12.01 7.33 0.44
CA LEU A 173 -13.09 6.46 0.95
C LEU A 173 -13.33 6.59 2.46
N LEU A 174 -12.28 6.94 3.22
CA LEU A 174 -12.33 7.05 4.68
C LEU A 174 -12.47 8.49 5.18
N LYS A 175 -12.38 9.49 4.30
CA LYS A 175 -12.33 10.91 4.71
C LYS A 175 -13.56 11.35 5.48
N ALA A 176 -14.75 10.91 5.06
CA ALA A 176 -16.02 11.25 5.72
C ALA A 176 -16.12 10.71 7.16
N GLN A 177 -15.44 9.61 7.47
CA GLN A 177 -15.45 8.98 8.79
C GLN A 177 -14.32 9.51 9.69
N TYR A 178 -13.18 9.90 9.11
CA TYR A 178 -11.98 10.31 9.85
C TYR A 178 -11.51 11.70 9.44
N ASN A 179 -12.02 12.74 10.10
CA ASN A 179 -11.71 14.14 9.79
C ASN A 179 -10.21 14.47 9.89
N ASN A 180 -9.50 13.89 10.86
CA ASN A 180 -8.05 14.08 11.09
C ASN A 180 -7.15 13.16 10.25
N LEU A 181 -7.69 12.55 9.20
CA LEU A 181 -6.95 11.71 8.26
C LEU A 181 -5.98 12.54 7.42
N VAL A 182 -4.72 12.06 7.29
CA VAL A 182 -3.79 12.54 6.27
C VAL A 182 -3.11 11.38 5.56
N CYS A 183 -2.91 11.55 4.26
CA CYS A 183 -2.20 10.60 3.42
C CYS A 183 -0.84 11.14 3.00
N PHE A 184 0.20 10.32 3.16
CA PHE A 184 1.51 10.55 2.55
C PHE A 184 1.73 9.56 1.42
N SER A 185 1.59 10.05 0.19
CA SER A 185 1.66 9.25 -1.03
C SER A 185 3.02 9.43 -1.70
N PHE A 186 3.90 8.42 -1.62
CA PHE A 186 5.25 8.50 -2.18
C PHE A 186 5.27 7.97 -3.63
N SER A 187 5.55 8.85 -4.57
CA SER A 187 5.59 8.53 -6.01
C SER A 187 4.31 7.87 -6.55
N PRO A 188 3.11 8.43 -6.30
CA PRO A 188 1.88 7.84 -6.83
C PRO A 188 1.82 7.90 -8.37
N PRO A 189 1.05 7.01 -9.01
CA PRO A 189 0.74 7.12 -10.43
C PRO A 189 0.06 8.45 -10.75
N GLY A 190 0.57 9.19 -11.74
CA GLY A 190 0.04 10.52 -12.08
C GLY A 190 -1.35 10.49 -12.73
N TRP A 191 -1.78 9.33 -13.22
CA TRP A 191 -3.06 9.11 -13.88
C TRP A 191 -4.15 8.53 -12.96
N LEU A 192 -3.93 8.56 -11.64
CA LEU A 192 -4.75 7.85 -10.67
C LEU A 192 -6.22 8.30 -10.62
N VAL A 193 -6.47 9.62 -10.69
CA VAL A 193 -7.78 10.23 -10.49
C VAL A 193 -8.08 11.32 -11.52
N SER A 194 -9.37 11.60 -11.68
CA SER A 194 -9.91 12.79 -12.36
C SER A 194 -9.43 14.09 -11.72
N SER A 195 -9.45 15.18 -12.49
CA SER A 195 -8.96 16.49 -12.03
C SER A 195 -9.75 17.04 -10.86
N ALA A 196 -11.09 16.90 -10.86
CA ALA A 196 -11.95 17.39 -9.78
C ALA A 196 -11.66 16.63 -8.48
N LEU A 197 -11.57 15.29 -8.54
CA LEU A 197 -11.18 14.49 -7.39
C LEU A 197 -9.77 14.81 -6.90
N SER A 198 -8.82 15.07 -7.82
CA SER A 198 -7.47 15.49 -7.43
C SER A 198 -7.44 16.80 -6.65
N GLN A 199 -8.35 17.75 -6.95
CA GLN A 199 -8.47 19.01 -6.21
C GLN A 199 -9.02 18.77 -4.81
N TYR A 200 -10.09 17.97 -4.71
CA TYR A 200 -10.67 17.55 -3.43
C TYR A 200 -9.63 16.90 -2.50
N MET A 201 -8.75 16.07 -3.07
CA MET A 201 -7.71 15.37 -2.31
C MET A 201 -6.61 16.28 -1.74
N GLN A 202 -6.44 17.51 -2.23
CA GLN A 202 -5.32 18.39 -1.81
C GLN A 202 -5.36 18.74 -0.32
N GLU A 203 -6.54 18.71 0.30
CA GLU A 203 -6.71 19.02 1.72
C GLU A 203 -6.10 17.98 2.66
N PHE A 204 -5.99 16.73 2.20
CA PHE A 204 -5.58 15.61 3.07
C PHE A 204 -4.58 14.65 2.44
N VAL A 205 -4.23 14.77 1.15
CA VAL A 205 -3.25 13.93 0.47
C VAL A 205 -2.02 14.74 0.07
N LEU A 206 -0.87 14.43 0.68
CA LEU A 206 0.43 14.94 0.28
C LEU A 206 1.14 13.93 -0.62
N SER A 207 1.31 14.29 -1.89
CA SER A 207 2.13 13.51 -2.83
C SER A 207 3.59 13.97 -2.79
N VAL A 208 4.52 13.02 -2.67
CA VAL A 208 5.96 13.28 -2.66
C VAL A 208 6.60 12.60 -3.86
N VAL A 209 7.18 13.37 -4.76
CA VAL A 209 7.83 12.89 -5.99
C VAL A 209 9.30 13.33 -6.00
N ILE A 210 10.22 12.40 -6.24
CA ILE A 210 11.66 12.68 -6.20
C ILE A 210 12.25 12.73 -7.61
N GLY A 211 12.91 13.85 -7.93
CA GLY A 211 13.71 13.99 -9.14
C GLY A 211 12.96 13.66 -10.44
N LYS A 212 13.49 12.69 -11.19
CA LYS A 212 12.98 12.24 -12.51
C LYS A 212 12.19 10.93 -12.45
N ASP A 213 11.65 10.56 -11.29
CA ASP A 213 10.74 9.40 -11.13
C ASP A 213 9.70 9.31 -12.26
N ILE A 214 9.68 8.18 -12.96
CA ILE A 214 8.82 7.96 -14.11
C ILE A 214 7.36 7.75 -13.72
N ILE A 215 7.07 7.17 -12.55
CA ILE A 215 5.71 6.72 -12.17
C ILE A 215 4.68 7.85 -12.19
N PRO A 216 4.95 9.04 -11.59
CA PRO A 216 4.01 10.16 -11.62
C PRO A 216 3.93 10.86 -12.99
N ARG A 217 4.87 10.56 -13.90
CA ARG A 217 5.03 11.22 -15.21
C ARG A 217 4.52 10.39 -16.38
N LEU A 218 4.22 9.11 -16.17
CA LEU A 218 3.61 8.30 -17.20
C LEU A 218 2.25 8.88 -17.55
N GLY A 219 2.04 9.27 -18.80
CA GLY A 219 0.75 9.74 -19.28
C GLY A 219 -0.19 8.58 -19.59
N LEU A 220 -1.50 8.80 -19.42
CA LEU A 220 -2.55 7.81 -19.79
C LEU A 220 -2.36 7.27 -21.21
N TYR A 221 -2.05 8.14 -22.16
CA TYR A 221 -1.80 7.76 -23.56
C TYR A 221 -0.57 6.86 -23.72
N SER A 222 0.57 7.24 -23.13
CA SER A 222 1.80 6.44 -23.20
C SER A 222 1.62 5.06 -22.55
N MET A 223 0.85 5.00 -21.47
CA MET A 223 0.51 3.74 -20.81
C MET A 223 -0.39 2.87 -21.67
N ASN A 224 -1.39 3.46 -22.34
CA ASN A 224 -2.28 2.71 -23.22
C ASN A 224 -1.54 2.17 -24.45
N ASP A 225 -0.65 2.97 -25.05
CA ASP A 225 0.21 2.53 -26.14
C ASP A 225 1.15 1.40 -25.71
N LEU A 226 1.83 1.55 -24.56
CA LEU A 226 2.70 0.50 -24.01
C LEU A 226 1.93 -0.80 -23.74
N LYS A 227 0.73 -0.71 -23.14
CA LYS A 227 -0.15 -1.87 -22.90
C LYS A 227 -0.50 -2.56 -24.21
N ASN A 228 -0.92 -1.81 -25.23
CA ASN A 228 -1.31 -2.37 -26.53
C ASN A 228 -0.13 -3.04 -27.22
N ARG A 229 1.07 -2.43 -27.18
CA ARG A 229 2.30 -3.03 -27.69
C ARG A 229 2.69 -4.31 -26.96
N LEU A 230 2.63 -4.32 -25.62
CA LEU A 230 2.93 -5.52 -24.83
C LEU A 230 1.94 -6.65 -25.14
N ARG A 231 0.64 -6.36 -25.22
CA ARG A 231 -0.38 -7.36 -25.61
C ARG A 231 -0.11 -7.91 -27.00
N TYR A 232 0.22 -7.04 -27.97
CA TYR A 232 0.58 -7.45 -29.32
C TYR A 232 1.81 -8.36 -29.32
N LEU A 233 2.88 -7.99 -28.60
CA LEU A 233 4.10 -8.79 -28.53
C LEU A 233 3.89 -10.13 -27.85
N ILE A 234 3.13 -10.19 -26.75
CA ILE A 234 2.81 -11.44 -26.06
C ILE A 234 2.00 -12.37 -26.98
N ALA A 235 1.00 -11.82 -27.68
CA ALA A 235 0.16 -12.60 -28.59
C ALA A 235 0.92 -13.11 -29.82
N ASN A 236 1.96 -12.40 -30.27
CA ASN A 236 2.75 -12.72 -31.46
C ASN A 236 4.16 -13.25 -31.14
N SER A 237 4.47 -13.52 -29.86
CA SER A 237 5.77 -14.07 -29.46
C SER A 237 5.76 -15.59 -29.57
N PHE A 238 6.45 -16.11 -30.58
CA PHE A 238 6.69 -17.54 -30.76
C PHE A 238 7.95 -18.04 -30.04
N GLN A 239 8.68 -17.17 -29.33
CA GLN A 239 9.83 -17.60 -28.55
C GLN A 239 9.37 -18.20 -27.22
N PRO A 240 9.72 -19.47 -26.92
CA PRO A 240 9.44 -20.05 -25.61
C PRO A 240 10.21 -19.28 -24.53
N LYS A 241 9.61 -19.15 -23.34
CA LYS A 241 10.32 -18.60 -22.17
C LYS A 241 11.51 -19.51 -21.86
N VAL A 242 12.73 -18.99 -22.01
CA VAL A 242 13.97 -19.64 -21.56
C VAL A 242 14.09 -19.54 -20.05
#